data_AF-A0A135WAV3-F1
#
_entry.id   AF-A0A135WAV3-F1
#
_cell.length_a   1.000
_cell.length_b   1.000
_cell.length_c   1.000
_cell.angle_alpha   90.00
_cell.angle_beta   90.00
_cell.angle_gamma   90.00
#
_symmetry.space_group_name_H-M   'P 1'
#
loop_
_entity.id
_entity.type
_entity.pdbx_description
1 polymer ?
#
loop_
_entity_poly.entity_id
_entity_poly.type
_entity_poly.pdbx_seq_one_letter_code
_entity_poly.pdbx_strand_id
1 'polypeptide(L)'
;MKLKTIVVFLMTLMLVACSDTDGEAITDEQPVLSEYEQIKEQEDLIVKHIADKNYEEASDIIPWGILENSEKIRILNLYAAKMDLKEKTGQVTYGGLHVKIPPDYDGEFKDEIRAFMLESEIPYEEWERRYNDHKNREYERKNKKVAKTAEPIPYEPAIGMTDYEVRESTWGKPQKINKTTTRYGVSEQWVYPNYKYLYFEDGYLVTIQE
;
A
#
# COMPACT_ATOMS: atom_id res chain seq x y z
N MET A 1 17.10 36.60 3.87
CA MET A 1 15.95 35.71 4.12
C MET A 1 14.97 35.92 2.96
N LYS A 2 15.12 35.16 1.88
CA LYS A 2 14.22 35.27 0.72
C LYS A 2 12.95 34.49 1.08
N LEU A 3 11.83 35.18 1.11
CA LEU A 3 10.51 34.60 1.32
C LEU A 3 10.22 33.69 0.10
N LYS A 4 10.35 32.37 0.27
CA LYS A 4 10.12 31.40 -0.79
C LYS A 4 8.60 31.23 -0.94
N THR A 5 8.07 31.61 -2.10
CA THR A 5 6.69 31.34 -2.51
C THR A 5 6.53 29.82 -2.63
N ILE A 6 5.94 29.20 -1.62
CA ILE A 6 5.50 27.81 -1.69
C ILE A 6 4.35 27.79 -2.70
N VAL A 7 4.57 27.23 -3.89
CA VAL A 7 3.48 26.91 -4.81
C VAL A 7 2.80 25.65 -4.27
N VAL A 8 1.90 25.85 -3.31
CA VAL A 8 0.96 24.82 -2.87
C VAL A 8 -0.11 24.74 -3.95
N PHE A 9 -0.11 23.69 -4.77
CA PHE A 9 -1.28 23.37 -5.60
C PHE A 9 -2.37 22.85 -4.65
N LEU A 10 -3.18 23.78 -4.16
CA LEU A 10 -4.28 23.55 -3.24
C LEU A 10 -5.43 22.91 -4.03
N MET A 11 -5.60 21.60 -3.89
CA MET A 11 -6.67 20.84 -4.52
C MET A 11 -8.02 21.23 -3.90
N THR A 12 -8.69 22.25 -4.44
CA THR A 12 -10.06 22.61 -4.01
C THR A 12 -11.07 21.67 -4.64
N LEU A 13 -11.56 20.70 -3.87
CA LEU A 13 -12.81 19.99 -4.16
C LEU A 13 -13.97 20.98 -3.92
N MET A 14 -14.50 21.60 -4.97
CA MET A 14 -15.77 22.33 -4.85
C MET A 14 -16.93 21.34 -4.92
N LEU A 15 -17.59 21.14 -3.78
CA LEU A 15 -18.96 20.65 -3.71
C LEU A 15 -19.86 21.67 -4.41
N VAL A 16 -20.35 21.34 -5.61
CA VAL A 16 -21.36 22.14 -6.30
C VAL A 16 -22.69 21.94 -5.57
N ALA A 17 -23.07 22.92 -4.76
CA ALA A 17 -24.46 23.12 -4.35
C ALA A 17 -25.15 23.87 -5.49
N CYS A 18 -26.07 23.23 -6.20
CA CYS A 18 -26.93 23.91 -7.17
C CYS A 18 -27.87 24.88 -6.42
N SER A 19 -27.73 26.18 -6.69
CA SER A 19 -28.80 27.15 -6.48
C SER A 19 -28.94 27.99 -7.74
N ASP A 20 -30.09 27.89 -8.38
CA ASP A 20 -30.45 28.61 -9.59
C ASP A 20 -30.45 30.12 -9.38
N THR A 21 -29.59 30.85 -10.10
CA THR A 21 -29.90 32.20 -10.60
C THR A 21 -28.97 32.57 -11.75
N ASP A 22 -29.58 33.11 -12.81
CA ASP A 22 -28.96 33.51 -14.07
C ASP A 22 -27.86 34.56 -13.90
N GLY A 23 -26.64 34.19 -14.30
CA GLY A 23 -25.53 35.09 -14.54
C GLY A 23 -24.58 34.39 -15.50
N GLU A 24 -24.20 35.06 -16.59
CA GLU A 24 -23.16 34.58 -17.52
C GLU A 24 -21.88 34.29 -16.74
N ALA A 25 -21.70 33.02 -16.40
CA ALA A 25 -20.47 32.50 -15.86
C ALA A 25 -19.51 32.34 -17.04
N ILE A 26 -18.52 33.23 -17.13
CA ILE A 26 -17.26 32.89 -17.78
C ILE A 26 -16.65 31.82 -16.88
N THR A 27 -17.00 30.57 -17.12
CA THR A 27 -16.35 29.42 -16.51
C THR A 27 -15.02 29.26 -17.24
N ASP A 28 -13.99 29.88 -16.70
CA ASP A 28 -12.61 29.54 -17.02
C ASP A 28 -12.34 28.15 -16.39
N GLU A 29 -12.99 27.12 -16.96
CA GLU A 29 -12.72 25.72 -16.68
C GLU A 29 -11.33 25.42 -17.25
N GLN A 30 -10.30 25.69 -16.45
CA GLN A 30 -8.98 25.13 -16.68
C GLN A 30 -9.14 23.61 -16.80
N PRO A 31 -8.66 22.98 -17.89
CA PRO A 31 -8.88 21.57 -18.12
C PRO A 31 -8.28 20.76 -16.97
N VAL A 32 -9.10 19.92 -16.34
CA VAL A 32 -8.64 18.98 -15.32
C VAL A 32 -7.77 17.94 -16.02
N LEU A 33 -6.45 18.11 -15.91
CA LEU A 33 -5.46 17.17 -16.44
C LEU A 33 -5.73 15.77 -15.93
N SER A 34 -5.57 14.76 -16.78
CA SER A 34 -5.60 13.36 -16.36
C SER A 34 -4.50 13.08 -15.34
N GLU A 35 -4.69 12.04 -14.51
CA GLU A 35 -3.68 11.60 -13.53
C GLU A 35 -2.29 11.38 -14.18
N TYR A 36 -2.28 10.83 -15.40
CA TYR A 36 -1.07 10.65 -16.19
C TYR A 36 -0.40 11.98 -16.56
N GLU A 37 -1.17 12.96 -17.04
CA GLU A 37 -0.64 14.27 -17.43
C GLU A 37 -0.08 15.03 -16.21
N GLN A 38 -0.76 14.94 -15.06
CA GLN A 38 -0.26 15.53 -13.81
C GLN A 38 1.06 14.89 -13.38
N ILE A 39 1.19 13.56 -13.43
CA ILE A 39 2.45 12.87 -13.14
C ILE A 39 3.53 13.32 -14.12
N LYS A 40 3.20 13.39 -15.42
CA LYS A 40 4.17 13.71 -16.46
C LYS A 40 4.68 15.14 -16.36
N GLU A 41 3.81 16.11 -16.07
CA GLU A 41 4.21 17.50 -15.86
C GLU A 41 5.20 17.64 -14.69
N GLN A 42 4.94 16.96 -13.58
CA GLN A 42 5.83 16.98 -12.41
C GLN A 42 7.15 16.28 -12.69
N GLU A 43 7.11 15.16 -13.41
CA GLU A 43 8.31 14.47 -13.88
C GLU A 43 9.19 15.38 -14.75
N ASP A 44 8.61 16.03 -15.77
CA ASP A 44 9.34 16.92 -16.67
C ASP A 44 9.95 18.11 -15.91
N LEU A 45 9.24 18.64 -14.91
CA LEU A 45 9.74 19.72 -14.06
C LEU A 45 10.94 19.26 -13.20
N ILE A 46 10.85 18.10 -12.55
CA ILE A 46 11.96 17.54 -11.77
C ILE A 46 13.16 17.28 -12.68
N VAL A 47 12.94 16.67 -13.85
CA VAL A 47 14.00 16.39 -14.83
C VAL A 47 14.71 17.68 -15.25
N LYS A 48 13.94 18.74 -15.53
CA LYS A 48 14.50 20.05 -15.86
C LYS A 48 15.36 20.60 -14.73
N HIS A 49 14.88 20.59 -13.50
CA HIS A 49 15.65 21.08 -12.35
C HIS A 49 16.95 20.28 -12.13
N ILE A 50 16.91 18.95 -12.26
CA ILE A 50 18.11 18.09 -12.16
C ILE A 50 19.10 18.40 -13.30
N ALA A 51 18.62 18.55 -14.53
CA ALA A 51 19.46 18.90 -15.69
C ALA A 51 20.16 20.26 -15.49
N ASP A 52 19.47 21.22 -14.89
CA ASP A 52 19.98 22.55 -14.56
C ASP A 52 20.84 22.57 -13.27
N LYS A 53 21.02 21.42 -12.60
CA LYS A 53 21.69 21.27 -11.29
C LYS A 53 21.03 22.05 -10.15
N ASN A 54 19.75 22.38 -10.30
CA ASN A 54 18.91 23.01 -9.28
C ASN A 54 18.33 21.91 -8.36
N TYR A 55 19.22 21.23 -7.62
CA TYR A 55 18.86 20.04 -6.85
C TYR A 55 17.95 20.35 -5.66
N GLU A 56 18.08 21.53 -5.05
CA GLU A 56 17.18 22.00 -3.99
C GLU A 56 15.74 22.03 -4.52
N GLU A 57 15.51 22.72 -5.64
CA GLU A 57 14.21 22.84 -6.29
C GLU A 57 13.65 21.50 -6.77
N ALA A 58 14.49 20.62 -7.34
CA ALA A 58 14.07 19.27 -7.72
C ALA A 58 13.61 18.42 -6.52
N SER A 59 14.31 18.55 -5.38
CA SER A 59 13.99 17.78 -4.16
C SER A 59 12.79 18.33 -3.38
N ASP A 60 12.51 19.63 -3.50
CA ASP A 60 11.37 20.30 -2.88
C ASP A 60 10.02 19.94 -3.54
N ILE A 61 10.05 19.35 -4.75
CA ILE A 61 8.87 18.77 -5.40
C ILE A 61 8.58 17.43 -4.70
N ILE A 62 7.98 17.51 -3.50
CA ILE A 62 7.71 16.34 -2.67
C ILE A 62 6.60 15.50 -3.32
N PRO A 63 6.82 14.20 -3.60
CA PRO A 63 5.80 13.33 -4.17
C PRO A 63 4.73 13.02 -3.09
N TRP A 64 3.70 13.85 -2.98
CA TRP A 64 2.51 13.55 -2.17
C TRP A 64 1.39 12.99 -3.05
N GLY A 65 0.59 12.08 -2.49
CA GLY A 65 -0.59 11.53 -3.17
C GLY A 65 -0.22 10.68 -4.38
N ILE A 66 -0.78 11.02 -5.54
CA ILE A 66 -0.62 10.29 -6.81
C ILE A 66 0.86 10.12 -7.21
N LEU A 67 1.69 11.13 -6.95
CA LEU A 67 3.10 11.14 -7.32
C LEU A 67 3.95 10.14 -6.53
N GLU A 68 3.50 9.74 -5.33
CA GLU A 68 4.19 8.76 -4.48
C GLU A 68 4.26 7.38 -5.15
N ASN A 69 3.30 7.08 -6.02
CA ASN A 69 3.24 5.80 -6.74
C ASN A 69 4.18 5.74 -7.95
N SER A 70 4.72 6.87 -8.42
CA SER A 70 5.69 6.90 -9.51
C SER A 70 7.08 6.57 -9.00
N GLU A 71 7.56 5.36 -9.31
CA GLU A 71 8.92 4.92 -8.97
C GLU A 71 9.97 5.89 -9.51
N LYS A 72 9.77 6.38 -10.74
CA LYS A 72 10.67 7.30 -11.40
C LYS A 72 10.76 8.64 -10.67
N ILE A 73 9.63 9.29 -10.37
CA ILE A 73 9.61 10.56 -9.62
C ILE A 73 10.28 10.38 -8.25
N ARG A 74 9.97 9.28 -7.56
CA ARG A 74 10.58 8.97 -6.27
C ARG A 74 12.09 8.83 -6.36
N ILE A 75 12.61 8.17 -7.40
CA ILE A 75 14.05 7.99 -7.62
C ILE A 75 14.72 9.35 -7.93
N LEU A 76 14.14 10.14 -8.83
CA LEU A 76 14.66 11.45 -9.19
C LEU A 76 14.70 12.40 -7.98
N ASN A 77 13.64 12.41 -7.18
CA ASN A 77 13.56 13.21 -5.95
C ASN A 77 14.61 12.76 -4.92
N LEU A 78 14.76 11.44 -4.69
CA LEU A 78 15.79 10.90 -3.80
C LEU A 78 17.20 11.29 -4.25
N TYR A 79 17.48 11.17 -5.55
CA TYR A 79 18.76 11.56 -6.13
C TYR A 79 19.02 13.05 -5.94
N ALA A 80 18.07 13.91 -6.30
CA ALA A 80 18.16 15.35 -6.13
C ALA A 80 18.41 15.74 -4.67
N ALA A 81 17.68 15.17 -3.72
CA ALA A 81 17.86 15.43 -2.29
C ALA A 81 19.27 15.09 -1.79
N LYS A 82 19.90 14.06 -2.36
CA LYS A 82 21.29 13.71 -2.01
C LYS A 82 22.32 14.60 -2.67
N MET A 83 22.08 15.04 -3.89
CA MET A 83 22.95 15.98 -4.58
C MET A 83 22.90 17.36 -3.92
N ASP A 84 21.72 17.87 -3.56
CA ASP A 84 21.58 19.11 -2.78
C ASP A 84 22.36 19.04 -1.46
N LEU A 85 22.22 17.93 -0.73
CA LEU A 85 22.98 17.72 0.50
C LEU A 85 24.50 17.66 0.24
N LYS A 86 24.93 16.97 -0.82
CA LYS A 86 26.35 16.89 -1.24
C LYS A 86 26.90 18.27 -1.56
N GLU A 87 26.13 19.13 -2.23
CA GLU A 87 26.54 20.51 -2.54
C GLU A 87 26.62 21.39 -1.29
N LYS A 88 25.62 21.29 -0.39
CA LYS A 88 25.56 22.09 0.84
C LYS A 88 26.63 21.71 1.87
N THR A 89 26.98 20.43 1.95
CA THR A 89 27.81 19.89 3.04
C THR A 89 29.17 19.36 2.59
N GLY A 90 29.36 19.12 1.29
CA GLY A 90 30.50 18.38 0.76
C GLY A 90 30.50 16.88 1.11
N GLN A 91 29.50 16.38 1.84
CA GLN A 91 29.40 15.00 2.27
C GLN A 91 28.34 14.25 1.47
N VAL A 92 28.65 13.02 1.08
CA VAL A 92 27.69 12.14 0.42
C VAL A 92 27.09 11.20 1.45
N THR A 93 25.76 11.21 1.58
CA THR A 93 25.04 10.25 2.44
C THR A 93 24.12 9.36 1.61
N TYR A 94 24.41 8.06 1.57
CA TYR A 94 23.64 7.09 0.79
C TYR A 94 22.49 6.45 1.58
N GLY A 95 22.17 6.97 2.77
CA GLY A 95 21.30 6.35 3.77
C GLY A 95 20.05 5.70 3.18
N GLY A 96 20.04 4.36 3.17
CA GLY A 96 18.93 3.52 2.70
C GLY A 96 18.64 3.57 1.20
N LEU A 97 19.46 4.22 0.36
CA LEU A 97 19.22 4.29 -1.08
C LEU A 97 19.33 2.93 -1.76
N HIS A 98 20.22 2.07 -1.27
CA HIS A 98 20.41 0.71 -1.80
C HIS A 98 19.17 -0.20 -1.66
N VAL A 99 18.17 0.18 -0.86
CA VAL A 99 16.86 -0.50 -0.82
C VAL A 99 15.74 0.27 -1.50
N LYS A 100 16.01 1.52 -1.93
CA LYS A 100 15.04 2.43 -2.54
C LYS A 100 15.24 2.61 -4.04
N ILE A 101 16.48 2.55 -4.53
CA ILE A 101 16.80 2.72 -5.95
C ILE A 101 17.14 1.33 -6.53
N PRO A 102 16.44 0.88 -7.58
CA PRO A 102 16.74 -0.36 -8.28
C PRO A 102 18.11 -0.30 -8.97
N PRO A 103 18.94 -1.36 -8.90
CA PRO A 103 20.20 -1.45 -9.66
C PRO A 103 20.01 -1.39 -11.19
N ASP A 104 18.86 -1.86 -11.65
CA ASP A 104 18.42 -1.93 -13.04
C ASP A 104 17.60 -0.70 -13.48
N TYR A 105 17.57 0.38 -12.68
CA TYR A 105 16.91 1.62 -13.07
C TYR A 105 17.40 2.11 -14.45
N ASP A 106 16.45 2.32 -15.36
CA ASP A 106 16.69 2.60 -16.78
C ASP A 106 16.11 3.94 -17.26
N GLY A 107 15.59 4.75 -16.34
CA GLY A 107 15.01 6.06 -16.61
C GLY A 107 16.04 7.21 -16.75
N GLU A 108 15.55 8.43 -16.57
CA GLU A 108 16.29 9.67 -16.72
C GLU A 108 17.42 9.74 -15.70
N PHE A 109 18.58 10.20 -16.17
CA PHE A 109 19.81 10.24 -15.39
C PHE A 109 20.28 8.87 -14.87
N LYS A 110 19.89 7.76 -15.52
CA LYS A 110 20.31 6.41 -15.10
C LYS A 110 21.83 6.27 -14.93
N ASP A 111 22.61 6.90 -15.79
CA ASP A 111 24.07 6.77 -15.78
C ASP A 111 24.67 7.57 -14.62
N GLU A 112 24.18 8.78 -14.38
CA GLU A 112 24.56 9.64 -13.27
C GLU A 112 24.13 9.04 -11.93
N ILE A 113 22.91 8.50 -11.85
CA ILE A 113 22.37 7.85 -10.66
C ILE A 113 23.15 6.57 -10.37
N ARG A 114 23.46 5.75 -11.38
CA ARG A 114 24.29 4.56 -11.21
C ARG A 114 25.69 4.93 -10.74
N ALA A 115 26.33 5.93 -11.37
CA ALA A 115 27.64 6.41 -10.96
C ALA A 115 27.62 6.89 -9.51
N PHE A 116 26.61 7.69 -9.13
CA PHE A 116 26.39 8.14 -7.77
C PHE A 116 26.24 6.96 -6.79
N MET A 117 25.46 5.93 -7.13
CA MET A 117 25.30 4.76 -6.27
C MET A 117 26.61 3.96 -6.11
N LEU A 118 27.45 3.90 -7.14
CA LEU A 118 28.75 3.22 -7.10
C LEU A 118 29.83 4.04 -6.36
N GLU A 119 29.67 5.36 -6.20
CA GLU A 119 30.50 6.17 -5.29
C GLU A 119 30.31 5.79 -3.81
N SER A 120 29.30 4.97 -3.46
CA SER A 120 28.95 4.66 -2.08
C SER A 120 29.84 3.66 -1.35
N GLU A 121 30.97 3.27 -1.96
CA GLU A 121 31.86 2.19 -1.52
C GLU A 121 31.14 0.82 -1.37
N ILE A 122 29.88 0.72 -1.80
CA ILE A 122 29.11 -0.53 -1.86
C ILE A 122 29.22 -1.07 -3.29
N PRO A 123 29.79 -2.27 -3.49
CA PRO A 123 29.83 -2.92 -4.80
C PRO A 123 28.43 -3.16 -5.37
N TYR A 124 28.31 -3.23 -6.70
CA TYR A 124 27.04 -3.44 -7.40
C TYR A 124 26.31 -4.70 -6.89
N GLU A 125 27.05 -5.78 -6.66
CA GLU A 125 26.50 -7.05 -6.19
C GLU A 125 25.85 -6.92 -4.81
N GLU A 126 26.45 -6.11 -3.94
CA GLU A 126 25.92 -5.86 -2.59
C GLU A 126 24.71 -4.92 -2.63
N TRP A 127 24.70 -3.93 -3.54
CA TRP A 127 23.50 -3.12 -3.80
C TRP A 127 22.34 -3.99 -4.30
N GLU A 128 22.58 -4.80 -5.33
CA GLU A 128 21.59 -5.71 -5.90
C GLU A 128 21.03 -6.68 -4.86
N ARG A 129 21.90 -7.29 -4.06
CA ARG A 129 21.50 -8.16 -2.96
C ARG A 129 20.58 -7.45 -1.97
N ARG A 130 20.94 -6.25 -1.52
CA ARG A 130 20.14 -5.51 -0.52
C ARG A 130 18.80 -5.04 -1.09
N TYR A 131 18.77 -4.58 -2.34
CA TYR A 131 17.53 -4.18 -3.00
C TYR A 131 16.57 -5.37 -3.11
N ASN A 132 17.05 -6.52 -3.59
CA ASN A 132 16.25 -7.72 -3.76
C ASN A 132 15.75 -8.30 -2.42
N ASP A 133 16.61 -8.33 -1.39
CA ASP A 133 16.21 -8.73 -0.03
C ASP A 133 15.09 -7.84 0.54
N HIS A 134 15.21 -6.51 0.38
CA HIS A 134 14.16 -5.58 0.81
C HIS A 134 12.85 -5.76 0.01
N LYS A 135 12.94 -5.87 -1.32
CA LYS A 135 11.80 -6.11 -2.21
C LYS A 135 11.05 -7.39 -1.83
N ASN A 136 11.78 -8.47 -1.55
CA ASN A 136 11.20 -9.74 -1.13
C ASN A 136 10.52 -9.64 0.24
N ARG A 137 11.15 -8.99 1.23
CA ARG A 137 10.53 -8.74 2.54
C ARG A 137 9.23 -7.94 2.44
N GLU A 138 9.20 -6.91 1.61
CA GLU A 138 7.97 -6.12 1.37
C GLU A 138 6.88 -6.94 0.70
N TYR A 139 7.25 -7.79 -0.27
CA TYR A 139 6.33 -8.73 -0.91
C TYR A 139 5.73 -9.71 0.11
N GLU A 140 6.56 -10.34 0.94
CA GLU A 140 6.10 -11.24 2.01
C GLU A 140 5.21 -10.53 3.02
N ARG A 141 5.56 -9.31 3.43
CA ARG A 141 4.77 -8.49 4.36
C ARG A 141 3.39 -8.16 3.78
N LYS A 142 3.31 -7.79 2.50
CA LYS A 142 2.04 -7.54 1.80
C LYS A 142 1.20 -8.82 1.74
N ASN A 143 1.79 -9.95 1.35
CA ASN A 143 1.09 -11.23 1.27
C ASN A 143 0.59 -11.71 2.63
N LYS A 144 1.40 -11.58 3.70
CA LYS A 144 0.99 -11.91 5.06
C LYS A 144 -0.14 -11.00 5.53
N LYS A 145 -0.13 -9.72 5.17
CA LYS A 145 -1.23 -8.78 5.47
C LYS A 145 -2.50 -9.21 4.74
N VAL A 146 -2.43 -9.53 3.45
CA VAL A 146 -3.55 -10.04 2.65
C VAL A 146 -4.12 -11.32 3.26
N ALA A 147 -3.28 -12.29 3.61
CA ALA A 147 -3.71 -13.53 4.26
C ALA A 147 -4.37 -13.28 5.63
N LYS A 148 -3.91 -12.28 6.38
CA LYS A 148 -4.50 -11.89 7.67
C LYS A 148 -5.83 -11.12 7.51
N THR A 149 -6.03 -10.44 6.39
CA THR A 149 -7.24 -9.64 6.11
C THR A 149 -8.25 -10.35 5.21
N ALA A 150 -7.91 -11.52 4.67
CA ALA A 150 -8.88 -12.38 4.02
C ALA A 150 -9.85 -12.88 5.09
N GLU A 151 -11.06 -12.32 5.14
CA GLU A 151 -12.12 -12.89 5.96
C GLU A 151 -12.40 -14.30 5.44
N PRO A 152 -12.58 -15.30 6.33
CA PRO A 152 -12.96 -16.63 5.90
C PRO A 152 -14.24 -16.50 5.06
N ILE A 153 -14.26 -17.16 3.90
CA ILE A 153 -15.47 -17.20 3.07
C ILE A 153 -16.58 -17.77 3.97
N PRO A 154 -17.66 -17.03 4.25
CA PRO A 154 -18.70 -17.50 5.14
C PRO A 154 -19.28 -18.80 4.57
N TYR A 155 -19.16 -19.89 5.31
CA TYR A 155 -19.74 -21.18 4.96
C TYR A 155 -20.79 -21.58 6.01
N GLU A 156 -21.90 -22.14 5.57
CA GLU A 156 -22.90 -22.76 6.45
C GLU A 156 -22.34 -24.07 7.05
N PRO A 157 -22.75 -24.47 8.27
CA PRO A 157 -22.36 -25.76 8.83
C PRO A 157 -22.86 -26.90 7.94
N ALA A 158 -22.02 -27.93 7.78
CA ALA A 158 -22.33 -29.11 6.99
C ALA A 158 -22.03 -30.39 7.78
N ILE A 159 -22.81 -31.44 7.51
CA ILE A 159 -22.59 -32.77 8.10
C ILE A 159 -21.15 -33.23 7.78
N GLY A 160 -20.48 -33.76 8.80
CA GLY A 160 -19.08 -34.18 8.75
C GLY A 160 -18.08 -33.13 9.27
N MET A 161 -18.49 -31.87 9.47
CA MET A 161 -17.62 -30.86 10.07
C MET A 161 -17.30 -31.17 11.54
N THR A 162 -16.09 -30.85 11.95
CA THR A 162 -15.67 -30.85 13.35
C THR A 162 -16.29 -29.71 14.15
N ASP A 163 -16.26 -29.83 15.48
CA ASP A 163 -16.70 -28.76 16.38
C ASP A 163 -15.96 -27.42 16.15
N TYR A 164 -14.69 -27.48 15.75
CA TYR A 164 -13.88 -26.33 15.38
C TYR A 164 -14.37 -25.68 14.09
N GLU A 165 -14.54 -26.48 13.03
CA GLU A 165 -15.02 -25.98 11.73
C GLU A 165 -16.41 -25.36 11.82
N VAL A 166 -17.30 -25.93 12.65
CA VAL A 166 -18.64 -25.34 12.89
C VAL A 166 -18.55 -24.00 13.62
N ARG A 167 -17.61 -23.82 14.56
CA ARG A 167 -17.43 -22.52 15.25
C ARG A 167 -16.86 -21.44 14.34
N GLU A 168 -16.14 -21.83 13.28
CA GLU A 168 -15.62 -20.93 12.25
C GLU A 168 -16.61 -20.71 11.08
N SER A 169 -17.76 -21.42 11.10
CA SER A 169 -18.86 -21.26 10.13
C SER A 169 -19.71 -20.00 10.40
N THR A 170 -20.68 -19.72 9.52
CA THR A 170 -21.66 -18.64 9.69
C THR A 170 -22.52 -18.77 10.95
N TRP A 171 -22.65 -19.99 11.51
CA TRP A 171 -23.43 -20.19 12.74
C TRP A 171 -22.62 -19.80 13.98
N GLY A 172 -21.29 -19.88 13.93
CA GLY A 172 -20.42 -19.47 15.03
C GLY A 172 -20.63 -20.30 16.31
N LYS A 173 -20.49 -19.66 17.47
CA LYS A 173 -20.62 -20.33 18.78
C LYS A 173 -22.09 -20.56 19.16
N PRO A 174 -22.47 -21.75 19.66
CA PRO A 174 -23.83 -22.02 20.11
C PRO A 174 -24.16 -21.25 21.40
N GLN A 175 -25.44 -21.00 21.64
CA GLN A 175 -25.94 -20.44 22.90
C GLN A 175 -25.81 -21.44 24.06
N LYS A 176 -25.96 -22.74 23.76
CA LYS A 176 -25.88 -23.81 24.75
C LYS A 176 -25.37 -25.10 24.12
N ILE A 177 -24.59 -25.86 24.88
CA ILE A 177 -24.18 -27.22 24.54
C ILE A 177 -24.71 -28.17 25.62
N ASN A 178 -25.54 -29.13 25.24
CA ASN A 178 -25.94 -30.25 26.09
C ASN A 178 -25.07 -31.46 25.72
N LYS A 179 -24.21 -31.92 26.63
CA LYS A 179 -23.27 -33.02 26.40
C LYS A 179 -23.68 -34.27 27.17
N THR A 180 -23.70 -35.41 26.48
CA THR A 180 -23.90 -36.73 27.07
C THR A 180 -22.69 -37.59 26.77
N THR A 181 -22.16 -38.27 27.80
CA THR A 181 -21.04 -39.21 27.65
C THR A 181 -21.50 -40.56 28.14
N THR A 182 -21.34 -41.57 27.30
CA THR A 182 -21.71 -42.95 27.60
C THR A 182 -20.50 -43.86 27.40
N ARG A 183 -20.64 -45.14 27.74
CA ARG A 183 -19.63 -46.15 27.42
C ARG A 183 -19.42 -46.37 25.91
N TYR A 184 -20.31 -45.83 25.06
CA TYR A 184 -20.31 -46.05 23.61
C TYR A 184 -19.80 -44.84 22.82
N GLY A 185 -19.58 -43.68 23.48
CA GLY A 185 -19.14 -42.45 22.83
C GLY A 185 -19.69 -41.20 23.50
N VAL A 186 -19.41 -40.06 22.88
CA VAL A 186 -19.86 -38.72 23.28
C VAL A 186 -20.87 -38.21 22.26
N SER A 187 -22.04 -37.76 22.73
CA SER A 187 -23.00 -37.04 21.92
C SER A 187 -23.25 -35.64 22.47
N GLU A 188 -23.36 -34.67 21.59
CA GLU A 188 -23.62 -33.28 21.95
C GLU A 188 -24.76 -32.70 21.12
N GLN A 189 -25.62 -31.91 21.76
CA GLN A 189 -26.60 -31.06 21.09
C GLN A 189 -26.22 -29.61 21.32
N TRP A 190 -25.99 -28.89 20.23
CA TRP A 190 -25.66 -27.48 20.20
C TRP A 190 -26.91 -26.69 19.82
N VAL A 191 -27.27 -25.71 20.64
CA VAL A 191 -28.50 -24.91 20.50
C VAL A 191 -28.16 -23.52 19.98
N TYR A 192 -28.84 -23.12 18.91
CA TYR A 192 -28.75 -21.80 18.31
C TYR A 192 -30.11 -21.07 18.38
N PRO A 193 -30.15 -19.75 18.15
CA PRO A 193 -31.40 -19.01 18.01
C PRO A 193 -32.30 -19.58 16.89
N ASN A 194 -33.57 -19.16 16.85
CA ASN A 194 -34.52 -19.50 15.78
C ASN A 194 -34.79 -21.00 15.62
N TYR A 195 -34.81 -21.75 16.72
CA TYR A 195 -35.10 -23.20 16.74
C TYR A 195 -34.12 -24.04 15.89
N LYS A 196 -32.87 -23.59 15.80
CA LYS A 196 -31.79 -24.29 15.09
C LYS A 196 -30.94 -25.13 16.04
N TYR A 197 -30.61 -26.36 15.64
CA TYR A 197 -29.85 -27.31 16.42
C TYR A 197 -28.84 -28.07 15.59
N LEU A 198 -27.67 -28.33 16.16
CA LEU A 198 -26.65 -29.20 15.60
C LEU A 198 -26.40 -30.37 16.56
N TYR A 199 -26.29 -31.58 16.02
CA TYR A 199 -26.01 -32.78 16.80
C TYR A 199 -24.66 -33.35 16.39
N PHE A 200 -23.81 -33.60 17.38
CA PHE A 200 -22.48 -34.15 17.18
C PHE A 200 -22.37 -35.54 17.79
N GLU A 201 -21.62 -36.41 17.11
CA GLU A 201 -21.16 -37.70 17.63
C GLU A 201 -19.64 -37.72 17.56
N ASP A 202 -19.00 -37.96 18.71
CA ASP A 202 -17.54 -38.01 18.88
C ASP A 202 -16.78 -36.84 18.22
N GLY A 203 -17.37 -35.64 18.28
CA GLY A 203 -16.78 -34.39 17.80
C GLY A 203 -17.11 -34.01 16.34
N TYR A 204 -17.91 -34.83 15.64
CA TYR A 204 -18.31 -34.57 14.26
C TYR A 204 -19.80 -34.29 14.15
N LEU A 205 -20.17 -33.28 13.36
CA LEU A 205 -21.54 -32.88 13.10
C LEU A 205 -22.25 -33.98 12.28
N VAL A 206 -23.27 -34.60 12.85
CA VAL A 206 -24.04 -35.69 12.21
C VAL A 206 -25.45 -35.27 11.79
N THR A 207 -26.06 -34.28 12.45
CA THR A 207 -27.42 -33.81 12.12
C THR A 207 -27.52 -32.28 12.24
N ILE A 208 -28.21 -31.67 11.28
CA ILE A 208 -28.64 -30.27 11.30
C ILE A 208 -30.16 -30.24 11.37
N GLN A 209 -30.73 -29.45 12.28
CA GLN A 209 -32.17 -29.28 12.45
C GLN A 209 -32.50 -27.78 12.47
N GLU A 210 -33.47 -27.37 11.66
CA GLU A 210 -33.96 -25.99 11.53
C GLU A 210 -35.40 -25.96 11.02
#